data_AF-A0A2V8QT79-F1
#
_entry.id   AF-A0A2V8QT79-F1
#
_cell.length_a   1.000
_cell.length_b   1.000
_cell.length_c   1.000
_cell.angle_alpha   90.00
_cell.angle_beta   90.00
_cell.angle_gamma   90.00
#
_symmetry.space_group_name_H-M   'P 1'
#
loop_
_entity.id
_entity.type
_entity.pdbx_description
1 polymer ?
#
loop_
_entity_poly.entity_id
_entity_poly.type
_entity_poly.pdbx_seq_one_letter_code
_entity_poly.pdbx_strand_id
1 'polypeptide(L)'
;MADRRALERVSSDLTRLLAKQSFETMEEANEFINQFVGTKGLPSPERGLTPLEQAQDKMYEAWEARSRKARVRLAREALALSPDCADAYVLLAEETARTPNEALKLYEEGMRAGERALGPEAFAEDAGNFWGVLETRPYMRARAGVAECLWEMGEARRAVEHYQELLRLNPGDNRGNRYLLARLLLQEGRGEELGALLKEYGEDASAEWLYTRALWLFRNEGESPRASRSL
;
A
#
# COMPACT_ATOMS: atom_id res chain seq x y z
N MET A 1 4.07 -16.07 -10.56
CA MET A 1 5.04 -14.95 -10.47
C MET A 1 5.33 -14.74 -8.99
N ALA A 2 6.56 -14.40 -8.59
CA ALA A 2 6.83 -14.09 -7.19
C ALA A 2 6.05 -12.83 -6.79
N ASP A 3 5.48 -12.83 -5.59
CA ASP A 3 4.76 -11.67 -5.07
C ASP A 3 5.77 -10.53 -4.82
N ARG A 4 5.50 -9.35 -5.38
CA ARG A 4 6.41 -8.20 -5.32
C ARG A 4 6.64 -7.72 -3.88
N ARG A 5 5.73 -8.01 -2.96
CA ARG A 5 5.88 -7.66 -1.54
C ARG A 5 7.05 -8.40 -0.88
N ALA A 6 7.40 -9.58 -1.37
CA ALA A 6 8.60 -10.31 -0.91
C ALA A 6 9.90 -9.54 -1.20
N LEU A 7 9.92 -8.67 -2.22
CA LEU A 7 11.11 -7.86 -2.55
C LEU A 7 11.41 -6.81 -1.48
N GLU A 8 10.42 -6.43 -0.67
CA GLU A 8 10.60 -5.49 0.45
C GLU A 8 11.56 -6.06 1.52
N ARG A 9 11.76 -7.39 1.56
CA ARG A 9 12.75 -8.05 2.44
C ARG A 9 14.15 -7.50 2.28
N VAL A 10 14.61 -7.33 1.04
CA VAL A 10 15.96 -6.84 0.76
C VAL A 10 16.12 -5.42 1.29
N SER A 11 15.13 -4.55 1.08
CA SER A 11 15.14 -3.20 1.62
C SER A 11 15.11 -3.20 3.15
N SER A 12 14.30 -4.07 3.76
CA SER A 12 14.22 -4.20 5.23
C SER A 12 15.54 -4.67 5.85
N ASP A 13 16.16 -5.72 5.30
CA ASP A 13 17.46 -6.20 5.77
C ASP A 13 18.55 -5.13 5.60
N LEU A 14 18.51 -4.35 4.51
CA LEU A 14 19.45 -3.24 4.28
C LEU A 14 19.29 -2.14 5.33
N THR A 15 18.06 -1.69 5.60
CA THR A 15 17.77 -0.68 6.62
C THR A 15 18.29 -1.12 7.98
N ARG A 16 18.06 -2.39 8.36
CA ARG A 16 18.55 -2.94 9.64
C ARG A 16 20.07 -3.01 9.72
N LEU A 17 20.75 -3.34 8.61
CA LEU A 17 22.22 -3.36 8.56
C LEU A 17 22.80 -1.95 8.70
N LEU A 18 22.23 -0.97 8.00
CA LEU A 18 22.64 0.43 8.07
C LEU A 18 22.44 0.99 9.49
N ALA A 19 21.32 0.68 10.15
CA ALA A 19 21.05 1.16 11.52
C ALA A 19 22.04 0.63 12.58
N LYS A 20 22.73 -0.48 12.31
CA LYS A 20 23.74 -1.06 13.21
C LYS A 20 25.14 -0.50 13.00
N GLN A 21 25.36 0.27 11.93
CA GLN A 21 26.65 0.88 11.63
C GLN A 21 26.56 2.39 11.73
N SER A 22 27.67 3.01 12.08
CA SER A 22 27.85 4.45 11.98
C SER A 22 28.82 4.70 10.84
N PHE A 23 28.42 5.50 9.88
CA PHE A 23 29.28 5.91 8.77
C PHE A 23 29.75 7.33 9.03
N GLU A 24 31.05 7.58 8.88
CA GLU A 24 31.62 8.92 9.05
C GLU A 24 31.39 9.76 7.77
N THR A 25 31.25 9.10 6.62
CA THR A 25 31.04 9.75 5.31
C THR A 25 29.98 9.05 4.44
N MET A 26 29.46 9.79 3.45
CA MET A 26 28.55 9.21 2.45
C MET A 26 29.28 8.23 1.52
N GLU A 27 30.58 8.43 1.25
CA GLU A 27 31.40 7.46 0.52
C GLU A 27 31.44 6.10 1.24
N GLU A 28 31.68 6.08 2.54
CA GLU A 28 31.70 4.84 3.33
C GLU A 28 30.34 4.12 3.31
N ALA A 29 29.24 4.86 3.46
CA ALA A 29 27.90 4.31 3.37
C ALA A 29 27.63 3.71 1.97
N ASN A 30 28.04 4.39 0.90
CA ASN A 30 27.88 3.92 -0.47
C ASN A 30 28.75 2.69 -0.77
N GLU A 31 30.01 2.67 -0.30
CA GLU A 31 30.87 1.49 -0.42
C GLU A 31 30.27 0.29 0.30
N PHE A 32 29.74 0.49 1.50
CA PHE A 32 29.06 -0.55 2.27
C PHE A 32 27.83 -1.10 1.51
N ILE A 33 26.97 -0.23 0.96
CA ILE A 33 25.82 -0.66 0.16
C ILE A 33 26.29 -1.43 -1.09
N ASN A 34 27.33 -0.95 -1.77
CA ASN A 34 27.88 -1.57 -2.98
C ASN A 34 28.44 -2.97 -2.76
N GLN A 35 28.89 -3.31 -1.55
CA GLN A 35 29.31 -4.69 -1.22
C GLN A 35 28.17 -5.72 -1.38
N PHE A 36 26.92 -5.26 -1.34
CA PHE A 36 25.76 -6.14 -1.41
C PHE A 36 25.01 -6.06 -2.75
N VAL A 37 25.38 -5.12 -3.62
CA VAL A 37 24.82 -5.00 -4.97
C VAL A 37 25.16 -6.27 -5.77
N GLY A 38 24.14 -6.99 -6.24
CA GLY A 38 24.30 -8.23 -7.01
C GLY A 38 24.44 -9.52 -6.18
N THR A 39 24.38 -9.43 -4.84
CA THR A 39 24.31 -10.61 -3.97
C THR A 39 22.90 -11.22 -4.00
N LYS A 40 22.78 -12.54 -3.77
CA LYS A 40 21.49 -13.26 -3.74
C LYS A 40 20.66 -12.97 -2.47
N GLY A 41 21.17 -12.17 -1.56
CA GLY A 41 20.53 -11.81 -0.30
C GLY A 41 21.52 -11.12 0.64
N LEU A 42 21.01 -10.22 1.47
CA LEU A 42 21.75 -9.56 2.54
C LEU A 42 21.85 -10.52 3.74
N PRO A 43 22.93 -10.47 4.53
CA PRO A 43 22.96 -11.17 5.80
C PRO A 43 21.88 -10.59 6.71
N SER A 44 20.84 -11.38 7.00
CA SER A 44 19.79 -10.95 7.91
C SER A 44 20.38 -10.84 9.32
N PRO A 45 20.19 -9.72 10.04
CA PRO A 45 20.68 -9.58 11.40
C PRO A 45 19.86 -10.48 12.34
N GLU A 46 20.24 -11.76 12.46
CA GLU A 46 19.50 -12.78 13.25
C GLU A 46 19.35 -12.44 14.75
N ARG A 47 20.04 -11.42 15.28
CA ARG A 47 19.99 -11.03 16.69
C ARG A 47 19.38 -9.64 16.89
N GLY A 48 18.37 -9.59 17.76
CA GLY A 48 17.77 -8.35 18.29
C GLY A 48 16.46 -7.90 17.62
N LEU A 49 15.85 -8.71 16.75
CA LEU A 49 14.58 -8.34 16.12
C LEU A 49 13.43 -8.31 17.13
N THR A 50 12.61 -7.27 17.04
CA THR A 50 11.33 -7.18 17.75
C THR A 50 10.36 -8.28 17.29
N PRO A 51 9.35 -8.64 18.09
CA PRO A 51 8.33 -9.60 17.66
C PRO A 51 7.63 -9.20 16.35
N LEU A 52 7.42 -7.90 16.12
CA LEU A 52 6.83 -7.39 14.88
C LEU A 52 7.75 -7.57 13.67
N GLU A 53 9.04 -7.32 13.81
CA GLU A 53 10.01 -7.56 12.74
C GLU A 53 10.11 -9.05 12.39
N GLN A 54 10.10 -9.93 13.39
CA GLN A 54 10.08 -11.38 13.17
C GLN A 54 8.78 -11.82 12.46
N ALA A 55 7.64 -11.22 12.82
CA ALA A 55 6.38 -11.46 12.14
C ALA A 55 6.43 -10.98 10.68
N GLN A 56 7.02 -9.83 10.41
CA GLN A 56 7.18 -9.32 9.05
C GLN A 56 8.12 -10.20 8.20
N ASP A 57 9.20 -10.72 8.79
CA ASP A 57 10.08 -11.67 8.09
C ASP A 57 9.34 -12.95 7.70
N LYS A 58 8.43 -13.43 8.56
CA LYS A 58 7.52 -14.53 8.23
C LYS A 58 6.55 -14.18 7.10
N MET A 59 6.14 -12.93 6.96
CA MET A 59 5.33 -12.49 5.82
C MET A 59 6.09 -12.51 4.51
N TYR A 60 7.38 -12.16 4.50
CA TYR A 60 8.21 -12.33 3.31
C TYR A 60 8.32 -13.80 2.90
N GLU A 61 8.51 -14.72 3.86
CA GLU A 61 8.46 -16.16 3.58
C GLU A 61 7.08 -16.61 3.05
N ALA A 62 5.99 -16.05 3.58
CA ALA A 62 4.64 -16.35 3.13
C ALA A 62 4.44 -15.96 1.66
N TRP A 63 4.92 -14.80 1.24
CA TRP A 63 4.79 -14.32 -0.14
C TRP A 63 5.65 -15.09 -1.15
N GLU A 64 6.72 -15.74 -0.71
CA GLU A 64 7.51 -16.66 -1.54
C GLU A 64 6.90 -18.08 -1.60
N ALA A 65 6.02 -18.43 -0.66
CA ALA A 65 5.48 -19.76 -0.55
C ALA A 65 4.48 -20.10 -1.68
N ARG A 66 4.73 -21.24 -2.34
CA ARG A 66 3.97 -21.66 -3.54
C ARG A 66 2.53 -22.06 -3.27
N SER A 67 2.23 -22.63 -2.11
CA SER A 67 0.90 -23.17 -1.80
C SER A 67 0.11 -22.25 -0.86
N ARG A 68 -1.18 -22.09 -1.14
CA ARG A 68 -2.14 -21.37 -0.27
C ARG A 68 -2.08 -21.85 1.18
N LYS A 69 -1.98 -23.17 1.40
CA LYS A 69 -1.88 -23.74 2.76
C LYS A 69 -0.64 -23.25 3.50
N ALA A 70 0.52 -23.17 2.82
CA ALA A 70 1.74 -22.65 3.43
C ALA A 70 1.64 -21.15 3.72
N ARG A 71 1.09 -20.36 2.78
CA ARG A 71 0.86 -18.92 2.97
C ARG A 71 0.01 -18.61 4.18
N VAL A 72 -1.15 -19.26 4.28
CA VAL A 72 -2.07 -19.11 5.42
C VAL A 72 -1.42 -19.54 6.74
N ARG A 73 -0.65 -20.64 6.73
CA ARG A 73 0.06 -21.09 7.94
C ARG A 73 1.10 -20.05 8.39
N LEU A 74 1.93 -19.55 7.48
CA LEU A 74 2.96 -18.57 7.78
C LEU A 74 2.38 -17.23 8.26
N ALA A 75 1.27 -16.75 7.68
CA ALA A 75 0.58 -15.57 8.19
C ALA A 75 0.04 -15.78 9.61
N ARG A 76 -0.48 -16.97 9.95
CA ARG A 76 -0.92 -17.28 11.32
C ARG A 76 0.25 -17.37 12.29
N GLU A 77 1.39 -17.92 11.86
CA GLU A 77 2.63 -17.91 12.64
C GLU A 77 3.12 -16.47 12.87
N ALA A 78 3.03 -15.58 11.88
CA ALA A 78 3.34 -14.16 12.03
C ALA A 78 2.45 -13.48 13.08
N LEU A 79 1.13 -13.74 13.06
CA LEU A 79 0.21 -13.22 14.09
C LEU A 79 0.46 -13.78 15.49
N ALA A 80 0.97 -15.00 15.59
CA ALA A 80 1.36 -15.59 16.87
C ALA A 80 2.63 -14.93 17.44
N LEU A 81 3.52 -14.43 16.57
CA LEU A 81 4.69 -13.63 16.97
C LEU A 81 4.30 -12.20 17.35
N SER A 82 3.48 -11.54 16.53
CA SER A 82 2.96 -10.21 16.81
C SER A 82 1.54 -10.04 16.27
N PRO A 83 0.55 -9.71 17.14
CA PRO A 83 -0.81 -9.41 16.70
C PRO A 83 -0.91 -8.10 15.90
N ASP A 84 0.17 -7.32 15.84
CA ASP A 84 0.26 -6.04 15.13
C ASP A 84 0.85 -6.20 13.71
N CYS A 85 1.05 -7.44 13.24
CA CYS A 85 1.48 -7.71 11.87
C CYS A 85 0.32 -7.51 10.87
N ALA A 86 0.16 -6.28 10.38
CA ALA A 86 -0.92 -5.89 9.46
C ALA A 86 -0.95 -6.73 8.16
N ASP A 87 0.21 -7.05 7.59
CA ASP A 87 0.30 -7.83 6.36
C ASP A 87 -0.20 -9.28 6.53
N ALA A 88 -0.13 -9.83 7.73
CA ALA A 88 -0.67 -11.15 7.99
C ALA A 88 -2.19 -11.16 7.85
N TYR A 89 -2.88 -10.13 8.34
CA TYR A 89 -4.31 -9.98 8.12
C TYR A 89 -4.66 -9.74 6.65
N VAL A 90 -3.86 -8.92 5.94
CA VAL A 90 -4.00 -8.71 4.49
C VAL A 90 -3.93 -10.04 3.74
N LEU A 91 -2.90 -10.85 3.99
CA LEU A 91 -2.77 -12.15 3.33
C LEU A 91 -3.91 -13.11 3.71
N LEU A 92 -4.36 -13.08 4.96
CA LEU A 92 -5.50 -13.90 5.39
C LEU A 92 -6.81 -13.46 4.72
N ALA A 93 -7.02 -12.16 4.51
CA ALA A 93 -8.17 -11.65 3.76
C ALA A 93 -8.13 -12.20 2.32
N GLU A 94 -7.01 -12.04 1.62
CA GLU A 94 -6.79 -12.52 0.26
C GLU A 94 -6.96 -14.05 0.13
N GLU A 95 -6.45 -14.82 1.09
CA GLU A 95 -6.33 -16.27 0.97
C GLU A 95 -7.43 -17.04 1.70
N THR A 96 -8.26 -16.44 2.54
CA THR A 96 -9.22 -17.20 3.35
C THR A 96 -10.65 -16.69 3.29
N ALA A 97 -10.86 -15.41 3.04
CA ALA A 97 -12.20 -14.86 2.92
C ALA A 97 -12.93 -15.45 1.70
N ARG A 98 -14.22 -15.69 1.87
CA ARG A 98 -15.12 -16.19 0.81
C ARG A 98 -16.14 -15.14 0.40
N THR A 99 -16.25 -14.05 1.15
CA THR A 99 -17.16 -12.94 0.89
C THR A 99 -16.45 -11.61 1.16
N PRO A 100 -16.89 -10.51 0.52
CA PRO A 100 -16.34 -9.18 0.78
C PRO A 100 -16.44 -8.77 2.26
N ASN A 101 -17.50 -9.17 2.96
CA ASN A 101 -17.68 -8.88 4.38
C ASN A 101 -16.70 -9.66 5.29
N GLU A 102 -16.34 -10.90 4.93
CA GLU A 102 -15.28 -11.64 5.63
C GLU A 102 -13.91 -11.00 5.40
N ALA A 103 -13.63 -10.58 4.16
CA ALA A 103 -12.39 -9.89 3.81
C ALA A 103 -12.28 -8.53 4.53
N LEU A 104 -13.37 -7.75 4.55
CA LEU A 104 -13.44 -6.44 5.22
C LEU A 104 -13.00 -6.55 6.68
N LYS A 105 -13.52 -7.53 7.42
CA LYS A 105 -13.17 -7.72 8.84
C LYS A 105 -11.68 -7.93 9.04
N LEU A 106 -11.07 -8.77 8.20
CA LEU A 106 -9.62 -9.03 8.24
C LEU A 106 -8.83 -7.78 7.85
N TYR A 107 -9.23 -7.05 6.80
CA TYR A 107 -8.57 -5.81 6.43
C TYR A 107 -8.70 -4.71 7.50
N GLU A 108 -9.84 -4.59 8.16
CA GLU A 108 -10.03 -3.67 9.29
C GLU A 108 -9.17 -4.06 10.50
N GLU A 109 -9.00 -5.36 10.77
CA GLU A 109 -8.04 -5.84 11.77
C GLU A 109 -6.59 -5.51 11.39
N GLY A 110 -6.23 -5.71 10.13
CA GLY A 110 -4.92 -5.33 9.59
C GLY A 110 -4.65 -3.82 9.67
N MET A 111 -5.67 -3.01 9.37
CA MET A 111 -5.57 -1.55 9.45
C MET A 111 -5.34 -1.11 10.90
N ARG A 112 -6.15 -1.64 11.84
CA ARG A 112 -5.99 -1.38 13.29
C ARG A 112 -4.65 -1.89 13.85
N ALA A 113 -4.16 -3.02 13.35
CA ALA A 113 -2.84 -3.56 13.69
C ALA A 113 -1.72 -2.60 13.23
N GLY A 114 -1.83 -2.10 12.00
CA GLY A 114 -0.90 -1.10 11.47
C GLY A 114 -0.94 0.22 12.26
N GLU A 115 -2.12 0.71 12.63
CA GLU A 115 -2.27 1.91 13.46
C GLU A 115 -1.57 1.78 14.81
N ARG A 116 -1.71 0.62 15.49
CA ARG A 116 -1.01 0.35 16.75
C ARG A 116 0.50 0.21 16.58
N ALA A 117 0.94 -0.43 15.50
CA ALA A 117 2.36 -0.62 15.21
C ALA A 117 3.08 0.70 14.92
N LEU A 118 2.41 1.61 14.21
CA LEU A 118 2.98 2.89 13.76
C LEU A 118 2.91 3.97 14.84
N GLY A 119 1.84 4.00 15.63
CA GLY A 119 1.58 5.10 16.56
C GLY A 119 1.16 6.40 15.83
N PRO A 120 0.56 7.37 16.55
CA PRO A 120 0.05 8.60 15.95
C PRO A 120 1.15 9.51 15.37
N GLU A 121 2.38 9.41 15.87
CA GLU A 121 3.53 10.21 15.42
C GLU A 121 3.85 9.94 13.96
N ALA A 122 3.89 8.68 13.53
CA ALA A 122 4.13 8.31 12.13
C ALA A 122 3.07 8.93 11.18
N PHE A 123 1.81 8.99 11.60
CA PHE A 123 0.74 9.63 10.80
C PHE A 123 0.87 11.16 10.69
N ALA A 124 1.61 11.78 11.61
CA ALA A 124 1.88 13.21 11.58
C ALA A 124 3.17 13.53 10.81
N GLU A 125 4.24 12.77 11.07
CA GLU A 125 5.59 13.03 10.55
C GLU A 125 5.79 12.49 9.14
N ASP A 126 5.26 11.30 8.83
CA ASP A 126 5.48 10.64 7.55
C ASP A 126 4.36 10.88 6.53
N ALA A 127 3.29 11.59 6.89
CA ALA A 127 2.19 11.87 5.97
C ALA A 127 2.69 12.56 4.69
N GLY A 128 2.33 12.00 3.53
CA GLY A 128 2.85 12.42 2.24
C GLY A 128 4.02 11.55 1.75
N ASN A 129 4.65 10.79 2.63
CA ASN A 129 5.83 9.96 2.36
C ASN A 129 5.64 8.50 2.81
N PHE A 130 4.42 8.04 3.12
CA PHE A 130 4.21 6.68 3.63
C PHE A 130 4.85 5.61 2.72
N TRP A 131 4.78 5.76 1.40
CA TRP A 131 5.41 4.77 0.52
C TRP A 131 6.94 4.70 0.62
N GLY A 132 7.60 5.80 0.97
CA GLY A 132 9.05 5.81 1.25
C GLY A 132 9.42 5.05 2.52
N VAL A 133 8.50 4.93 3.47
CA VAL A 133 8.70 4.31 4.79
C VAL A 133 8.12 2.89 4.78
N LEU A 134 8.98 1.89 4.81
CA LEU A 134 8.59 0.47 4.67
C LEU A 134 7.56 0.04 5.71
N GLU A 135 7.72 0.53 6.94
CA GLU A 135 6.91 0.24 8.12
C GLU A 135 5.44 0.65 7.94
N THR A 136 5.16 1.65 7.11
CA THR A 136 3.79 2.15 6.89
C THR A 136 3.03 1.43 5.76
N ARG A 137 3.75 0.72 4.87
CA ARG A 137 3.15 0.04 3.72
C ARG A 137 2.15 -1.07 4.09
N PRO A 138 2.37 -1.87 5.16
CA PRO A 138 1.37 -2.83 5.63
C PRO A 138 0.02 -2.18 5.96
N TYR A 139 0.03 -1.02 6.63
CA TYR A 139 -1.18 -0.25 6.92
C TYR A 139 -1.87 0.23 5.64
N MET A 140 -1.10 0.77 4.69
CA MET A 140 -1.65 1.22 3.40
C MET A 140 -2.33 0.07 2.63
N ARG A 141 -1.72 -1.12 2.62
CA ARG A 141 -2.29 -2.32 1.99
C ARG A 141 -3.60 -2.73 2.65
N ALA A 142 -3.64 -2.75 3.99
CA ALA A 142 -4.85 -3.06 4.73
C ALA A 142 -5.98 -2.04 4.46
N ARG A 143 -5.67 -0.74 4.53
CA ARG A 143 -6.65 0.32 4.22
C ARG A 143 -7.16 0.26 2.78
N ALA A 144 -6.31 -0.09 1.81
CA ALA A 144 -6.74 -0.29 0.43
C ALA A 144 -7.71 -1.46 0.30
N GLY A 145 -7.45 -2.57 1.01
CA GLY A 145 -8.36 -3.72 1.08
C GLY A 145 -9.72 -3.38 1.72
N VAL A 146 -9.73 -2.53 2.76
CA VAL A 146 -10.98 -1.98 3.33
C VAL A 146 -11.77 -1.21 2.27
N ALA A 147 -11.12 -0.29 1.55
CA ALA A 147 -11.77 0.52 0.52
C ALA A 147 -12.37 -0.34 -0.62
N GLU A 148 -11.63 -1.35 -1.07
CA GLU A 148 -12.07 -2.29 -2.10
C GLU A 148 -13.28 -3.10 -1.65
N CYS A 149 -13.24 -3.68 -0.45
CA CYS A 149 -14.37 -4.45 0.07
C CYS A 149 -15.62 -3.59 0.24
N LEU A 150 -15.48 -2.35 0.73
CA LEU A 150 -16.59 -1.40 0.85
C LEU A 150 -17.21 -1.09 -0.52
N TRP A 151 -16.38 -0.87 -1.54
CA TRP A 151 -16.86 -0.65 -2.89
C TRP A 151 -17.62 -1.86 -3.44
N GLU A 152 -17.08 -3.08 -3.29
CA GLU A 152 -17.74 -4.32 -3.72
C GLU A 152 -19.10 -4.54 -3.04
N MET A 153 -19.28 -4.05 -1.81
CA MET A 153 -20.54 -4.10 -1.08
C MET A 153 -21.49 -2.94 -1.39
N GLY A 154 -21.13 -2.06 -2.32
CA GLY A 154 -21.93 -0.90 -2.70
C GLY A 154 -21.82 0.30 -1.74
N GLU A 155 -20.89 0.26 -0.78
CA GLU A 155 -20.64 1.34 0.18
C GLU A 155 -19.65 2.39 -0.37
N ALA A 156 -19.92 2.87 -1.59
CA ALA A 156 -19.03 3.74 -2.36
C ALA A 156 -18.61 5.00 -1.59
N ARG A 157 -19.50 5.62 -0.82
CA ARG A 157 -19.17 6.82 -0.03
C ARG A 157 -18.07 6.58 0.99
N ARG A 158 -18.13 5.47 1.72
CA ARG A 158 -17.11 5.08 2.70
C ARG A 158 -15.81 4.68 2.00
N ALA A 159 -15.89 3.99 0.86
CA ALA A 159 -14.71 3.65 0.07
C ALA A 159 -13.93 4.90 -0.39
N VAL A 160 -14.63 5.98 -0.78
CA VAL A 160 -14.00 7.26 -1.15
C VAL A 160 -13.16 7.83 -0.01
N GLU A 161 -13.66 7.83 1.23
CA GLU A 161 -12.92 8.35 2.39
C GLU A 161 -11.59 7.60 2.60
N HIS A 162 -11.59 6.28 2.41
CA HIS A 162 -10.37 5.49 2.53
C HIS A 162 -9.36 5.77 1.41
N TYR A 163 -9.82 5.92 0.16
CA TYR A 163 -8.92 6.26 -0.95
C TYR A 163 -8.39 7.69 -0.86
N GLN A 164 -9.20 8.67 -0.43
CA GLN A 164 -8.73 10.04 -0.19
C GLN A 164 -7.62 10.05 0.87
N GLU A 165 -7.78 9.30 1.96
CA GLU A 165 -6.74 9.21 2.97
C GLU A 165 -5.48 8.49 2.46
N LEU A 166 -5.63 7.44 1.63
CA LEU A 166 -4.47 6.80 0.99
C LEU A 166 -3.69 7.77 0.10
N LEU A 167 -4.37 8.68 -0.61
CA LEU A 167 -3.72 9.73 -1.40
C LEU A 167 -3.13 10.83 -0.52
N ARG A 168 -3.75 11.19 0.60
CA ARG A 168 -3.15 12.13 1.57
C ARG A 168 -1.84 11.59 2.14
N LEU A 169 -1.82 10.31 2.48
CA LEU A 169 -0.65 9.63 3.04
C LEU A 169 0.43 9.35 1.99
N ASN A 170 0.03 9.13 0.75
CA ASN A 170 0.93 8.96 -0.40
C ASN A 170 0.37 9.66 -1.65
N PRO A 171 0.67 10.95 -1.83
CA PRO A 171 0.30 11.71 -3.03
C PRO A 171 0.98 11.18 -4.30
N GLY A 172 2.15 10.53 -4.16
CA GLY A 172 2.84 9.85 -5.26
C GLY A 172 2.08 8.64 -5.82
N ASP A 173 1.04 8.18 -5.11
CA ASP A 173 0.10 7.14 -5.51
C ASP A 173 0.73 5.92 -6.21
N ASN A 174 1.77 5.37 -5.59
CA ASN A 174 2.52 4.23 -6.14
C ASN A 174 1.68 2.96 -6.31
N ARG A 175 0.47 2.94 -5.73
CA ARG A 175 -0.49 1.83 -5.80
C ARG A 175 -1.64 2.09 -6.79
N GLY A 176 -1.73 3.27 -7.40
CA GLY A 176 -2.76 3.59 -8.38
C GLY A 176 -4.16 3.78 -7.78
N ASN A 177 -4.26 4.15 -6.50
CA ASN A 177 -5.50 4.42 -5.81
C ASN A 177 -6.30 5.56 -6.47
N ARG A 178 -5.64 6.50 -7.16
CA ARG A 178 -6.31 7.60 -7.86
C ARG A 178 -7.29 7.11 -8.92
N TYR A 179 -7.01 6.00 -9.58
CA TYR A 179 -7.91 5.42 -10.59
C TYR A 179 -9.20 4.89 -9.94
N LEU A 180 -9.06 4.16 -8.82
CA LEU A 180 -10.20 3.63 -8.07
C LEU A 180 -11.05 4.77 -7.49
N LEU A 181 -10.41 5.81 -6.94
CA LEU A 181 -11.09 7.00 -6.47
C LEU A 181 -11.84 7.73 -7.60
N ALA A 182 -11.20 7.91 -8.77
CA ALA A 182 -11.82 8.58 -9.91
C ALA A 182 -13.08 7.85 -10.38
N ARG A 183 -13.04 6.51 -10.47
CA ARG A 183 -14.22 5.68 -10.80
C ARG A 183 -15.34 5.86 -9.79
N LEU A 184 -15.02 5.84 -8.49
CA LEU A 184 -16.00 6.01 -7.42
C LEU A 184 -16.63 7.40 -7.43
N LEU A 185 -15.84 8.47 -7.56
CA LEU A 185 -16.35 9.83 -7.64
C LEU A 185 -17.27 10.01 -8.86
N LEU A 186 -16.92 9.41 -9.99
CA LEU A 186 -17.75 9.42 -11.19
C LEU A 186 -19.08 8.66 -11.00
N GLN A 187 -19.07 7.51 -10.33
CA GLN A 187 -20.26 6.70 -10.02
C GLN A 187 -21.20 7.44 -9.06
N GLU A 188 -20.66 8.08 -8.03
CA GLU A 188 -21.42 8.83 -7.02
C GLU A 188 -21.86 10.23 -7.50
N GLY A 189 -21.49 10.63 -8.73
CA GLY A 189 -21.81 11.95 -9.27
C GLY A 189 -21.09 13.10 -8.56
N ARG A 190 -19.97 12.83 -7.88
CA ARG A 190 -19.16 13.80 -7.12
C ARG A 190 -18.23 14.58 -8.07
N GLY A 191 -18.84 15.34 -8.97
CA GLY A 191 -18.16 16.01 -10.09
C GLY A 191 -17.09 17.02 -9.65
N GLU A 192 -17.32 17.81 -8.60
CA GLU A 192 -16.34 18.80 -8.14
C GLU A 192 -15.06 18.13 -7.64
N GLU A 193 -15.18 17.08 -6.83
CA GLU A 193 -14.06 16.31 -6.30
C GLU A 193 -13.31 15.54 -7.39
N LEU A 194 -14.04 14.99 -8.37
CA LEU A 194 -13.41 14.37 -9.54
C LEU A 194 -12.60 15.40 -10.32
N GLY A 195 -13.11 16.62 -10.50
CA GLY A 195 -12.39 17.71 -11.16
C GLY A 195 -11.12 18.10 -10.43
N ALA A 196 -11.17 18.19 -9.09
CA ALA A 196 -10.01 18.46 -8.25
C ALA A 196 -8.94 17.37 -8.41
N LEU A 197 -9.35 16.09 -8.34
CA LEU A 197 -8.46 14.95 -8.51
C LEU A 197 -7.80 14.93 -9.91
N LEU A 198 -8.58 15.15 -10.97
CA LEU A 198 -8.10 15.21 -12.34
C LEU A 198 -7.07 16.33 -12.55
N LYS A 199 -7.24 17.46 -11.84
CA LYS A 199 -6.30 18.57 -11.88
C LYS A 199 -5.01 18.26 -11.11
N GLU A 200 -5.13 17.63 -9.94
CA GLU A 200 -3.98 17.24 -9.11
C GLU A 200 -3.05 16.29 -9.88
N TYR A 201 -3.60 15.27 -10.52
CA TYR A 201 -2.86 14.36 -11.40
C TYR A 201 -2.99 14.80 -12.88
N GLY A 202 -2.73 16.08 -13.13
CA GLY A 202 -2.92 16.72 -14.43
C GLY A 202 -2.15 16.07 -15.59
N GLU A 203 -0.96 15.54 -15.29
CA GLU A 203 0.04 15.03 -16.22
C GLU A 203 -0.14 13.54 -16.59
N ASP A 204 -1.09 12.84 -15.98
CA ASP A 204 -1.35 11.43 -16.28
C ASP A 204 -2.01 11.28 -17.65
N ALA A 205 -1.23 10.80 -18.62
CA ALA A 205 -1.65 10.59 -20.01
C ALA A 205 -2.18 9.16 -20.28
N SER A 206 -2.44 8.36 -19.24
CA SER A 206 -3.06 7.05 -19.43
C SER A 206 -4.45 7.19 -20.02
N ALA A 207 -4.84 6.21 -20.84
CA ALA A 207 -6.15 6.18 -21.49
C ALA A 207 -7.28 6.31 -20.46
N GLU A 208 -7.21 5.59 -19.34
CA GLU A 208 -8.21 5.66 -18.27
C GLU A 208 -8.38 7.08 -17.73
N TRP A 209 -7.28 7.82 -17.53
CA TRP A 209 -7.32 9.18 -17.02
C TRP A 209 -7.90 10.17 -18.05
N LEU A 210 -7.46 10.05 -19.31
CA LEU A 210 -7.93 10.88 -20.42
C LEU A 210 -9.42 10.69 -20.69
N TYR A 211 -9.90 9.45 -20.76
CA TYR A 211 -11.33 9.17 -20.91
C TYR A 211 -12.16 9.65 -19.72
N THR A 212 -11.66 9.48 -18.50
CA THR A 212 -12.34 9.99 -17.30
C THR A 212 -12.45 11.52 -17.34
N ARG A 213 -11.39 12.22 -17.75
CA ARG A 213 -11.39 13.68 -17.94
C ARG A 213 -12.37 14.13 -19.01
N ALA A 214 -12.37 13.46 -20.17
CA ALA A 214 -13.30 13.76 -21.25
C ALA A 214 -14.76 13.61 -20.80
N LEU A 215 -15.08 12.52 -20.08
CA LEU A 215 -16.41 12.28 -19.55
C LEU A 215 -16.81 13.31 -18.48
N TRP A 216 -15.89 13.68 -17.59
CA TRP A 216 -16.11 14.73 -16.59
C TRP A 216 -16.40 16.09 -17.25
N LEU A 217 -15.61 16.49 -18.24
CA LEU A 217 -15.85 17.71 -19.03
C LEU A 217 -17.20 17.66 -19.73
N PHE A 218 -17.52 16.54 -20.38
CA PHE A 218 -18.79 16.38 -21.08
C PHE A 218 -19.99 16.50 -20.13
N ARG A 219 -19.92 15.92 -18.93
CA ARG A 219 -21.00 16.02 -17.92
C ARG A 219 -21.20 17.44 -17.40
N ASN A 220 -20.13 18.24 -17.31
CA ASN A 220 -20.18 19.59 -16.75
C ASN A 220 -20.47 20.67 -17.80
N GLU A 221 -19.96 20.51 -19.02
CA GLU A 221 -20.02 21.54 -20.08
C GLU A 221 -20.90 21.14 -21.26
N GLY A 222 -21.33 19.87 -21.38
CA GLY A 222 -21.94 19.32 -22.58
C GLY A 222 -20.91 19.03 -23.69
N GLU A 223 -21.36 18.97 -24.95
CA GLU A 223 -20.45 18.84 -26.09
C GLU A 223 -19.60 20.11 -26.24
N SER A 224 -18.34 20.03 -25.84
CA SER A 224 -17.41 21.16 -25.89
C SER A 224 -16.11 20.80 -26.60
N PRO A 225 -15.45 21.76 -27.29
CA PRO A 225 -14.13 21.51 -27.89
C PRO A 225 -13.07 21.06 -26.87
N ARG A 226 -13.25 21.37 -25.57
CA ARG A 226 -12.38 20.87 -24.51
C ARG A 226 -12.62 19.38 -24.25
N ALA A 227 -13.87 18.95 -24.19
CA ALA A 227 -14.23 17.54 -24.06
C ALA A 227 -13.68 16.71 -25.22
N SER A 228 -13.85 17.17 -26.48
CA SER A 228 -13.38 16.44 -27.67
C SER A 228 -11.86 16.34 -27.78
N ARG A 229 -11.10 17.34 -27.29
CA ARG A 229 -9.62 17.34 -27.31
C ARG A 229 -8.98 16.52 -26.20
N SER A 230 -9.76 16.01 -25.25
CA SER A 230 -9.26 15.17 -24.16
C SER A 230 -9.16 13.69 -24.54
N LEU A 231 -9.60 13.33 -25.75
CA LEU A 231 -9.51 12.01 -26.38
C LEU A 231 -8.34 11.98 -27.37
#